data_AF-A0A4P6DBN1-F1
#
_entry.id   AF-A0A4P6DBN1-F1
#
_cell.length_a   1.000
_cell.length_b   1.000
_cell.length_c   1.000
_cell.angle_alpha   90.00
_cell.angle_beta   90.00
_cell.angle_gamma   90.00
#
_symmetry.space_group_name_H-M   'P 1'
#
loop_
_entity.id
_entity.type
_entity.pdbx_description
1 polymer ?
#
loop_
_entity_poly.entity_id
_entity_poly.type
_entity_poly.pdbx_seq_one_letter_code
_entity_poly.pdbx_strand_id
1 'polypeptide(L)'
;APIGCLLRFNSKHIIIKYKFEKNGNQNEVISQKLRDFVLIATDDYPQTKITEELQNQILLTLMSKIDSVKPKKAALCFIGYSIHMGALKISCADLYSKEWLQRVVPSCIPWTGAKLRVIGPEILLKPIRVSVRIPDRILTSKQILSYIALQNKDVDTSGWKVEKAKEEEGGQQLIIVMDESSWAAVMYHKAALYVNHDLVTLERL
;
A
#
# COMPACT_ATOMS: atom_id res chain seq x y z
N ALA A 1 28.36 -3.18 -29.59
CA ALA A 1 28.36 -4.16 -28.48
C ALA A 1 27.61 -3.53 -27.32
N PRO A 2 26.49 -4.08 -26.83
CA PRO A 2 25.83 -3.47 -25.69
C PRO A 2 26.55 -3.88 -24.41
N ILE A 3 26.80 -2.86 -23.60
CA ILE A 3 27.56 -2.85 -22.36
C ILE A 3 26.82 -3.70 -21.32
N GLY A 4 27.49 -4.75 -20.83
CA GLY A 4 26.99 -5.61 -19.77
C GLY A 4 26.94 -4.84 -18.45
N CYS A 5 25.77 -4.84 -17.81
CA CYS A 5 25.64 -4.35 -16.44
C CYS A 5 26.09 -5.47 -15.50
N LEU A 6 27.35 -5.40 -15.07
CA LEU A 6 27.89 -6.17 -13.96
C LEU A 6 27.47 -5.46 -12.66
N LEU A 7 26.60 -6.08 -11.89
CA LEU A 7 26.34 -5.66 -10.51
C LEU A 7 26.86 -6.75 -9.57
N ARG A 8 28.02 -6.45 -8.97
CA ARG A 8 28.57 -7.18 -7.82
C ARG A 8 27.66 -6.90 -6.62
N PHE A 9 27.08 -7.95 -6.07
CA PHE A 9 26.40 -7.92 -4.79
C PHE A 9 27.45 -7.83 -3.68
N ASN A 10 27.38 -6.77 -2.88
CA ASN A 10 28.04 -6.75 -1.58
C ASN A 10 27.01 -6.31 -0.54
N SER A 11 26.90 -7.10 0.52
CA SER A 11 25.86 -7.00 1.53
C SER A 11 25.91 -5.66 2.26
N LYS A 12 24.79 -4.94 2.26
CA LYS A 12 24.23 -4.10 3.35
C LYS A 12 23.12 -3.23 2.74
N HIS A 13 21.86 -3.57 3.08
CA HIS A 13 20.65 -2.74 3.00
C HIS A 13 20.69 -1.54 2.04
N ILE A 14 20.29 -1.75 0.78
CA ILE A 14 20.00 -0.66 -0.14
C ILE A 14 18.47 -0.51 -0.23
N ILE A 15 17.93 0.43 0.55
CA ILE A 15 16.57 0.93 0.33
C ILE A 15 16.69 2.02 -0.74
N ILE A 16 16.38 1.70 -2.00
CA ILE A 16 16.32 2.71 -3.05
C ILE A 16 15.01 3.48 -2.90
N LYS A 17 15.06 4.68 -2.29
CA LYS A 17 13.96 5.65 -2.34
C LYS A 17 14.08 6.46 -3.63
N TYR A 18 13.19 6.23 -4.59
CA TYR A 18 13.07 7.09 -5.77
C TYR A 18 12.22 8.32 -5.44
N LYS A 19 12.75 9.51 -5.74
CA LYS A 19 12.03 10.80 -5.74
C LYS A 19 11.76 11.15 -7.21
N PHE A 20 10.49 11.29 -7.59
CA PHE A 20 10.10 11.66 -8.95
C PHE A 20 9.81 13.16 -9.03
N GLU A 21 10.62 13.89 -9.81
CA GLU A 21 10.36 15.28 -10.18
C GLU A 21 9.42 15.34 -11.40
N LYS A 22 8.41 16.21 -11.33
CA LYS A 22 7.40 16.41 -12.38
C LYS A 22 7.92 17.39 -13.43
N ASN A 23 7.96 16.98 -14.70
CA ASN A 23 7.99 17.90 -15.84
C ASN A 23 6.89 17.54 -16.86
N GLY A 24 6.06 18.53 -17.18
CA GLY A 24 4.67 18.35 -17.59
C GLY A 24 4.40 18.27 -19.10
N ASN A 25 5.04 17.38 -19.86
CA ASN A 25 4.59 17.12 -21.24
C ASN A 25 4.79 15.68 -21.78
N GLN A 26 4.99 14.70 -20.89
CA GLN A 26 5.14 13.27 -21.24
C GLN A 26 3.94 12.40 -20.76
N ASN A 27 2.83 13.03 -20.37
CA ASN A 27 1.81 12.41 -19.53
C ASN A 27 0.99 11.30 -20.21
N GLU A 28 0.83 11.29 -21.53
CA GLU A 28 0.01 10.26 -22.21
C GLU A 28 0.77 8.95 -22.45
N VAL A 29 2.02 9.00 -22.93
CA VAL A 29 2.83 7.80 -23.21
C VAL A 29 3.34 7.15 -21.90
N ILE A 30 3.61 7.93 -20.86
CA ILE A 30 4.04 7.42 -19.55
C ILE A 30 2.88 6.78 -18.77
N SER A 31 1.63 7.23 -18.98
CA SER A 31 0.45 6.62 -18.35
C SER A 31 0.24 5.15 -18.75
N GLN A 32 0.68 4.75 -19.95
CA GLN A 32 0.63 3.36 -20.41
C GLN A 32 1.75 2.52 -19.77
N LYS A 33 2.95 3.11 -19.64
CA LYS A 33 4.16 2.45 -19.09
C LYS A 33 4.12 2.19 -17.57
N LEU A 34 3.13 2.78 -16.87
CA LEU A 34 2.89 2.63 -15.42
C LEU A 34 1.95 1.45 -15.05
N ARG A 35 1.50 0.62 -16.01
CA ARG A 35 0.43 -0.37 -15.82
C ARG A 35 0.85 -1.83 -15.64
N ASP A 36 2.13 -2.14 -15.73
CA ASP A 36 2.59 -3.52 -15.51
C ASP A 36 2.97 -3.73 -14.06
N PHE A 37 1.95 -3.88 -13.21
CA PHE A 37 2.11 -4.32 -11.85
C PHE A 37 1.26 -5.55 -11.56
N VAL A 38 1.65 -6.29 -10.53
CA VAL A 38 0.91 -7.42 -9.98
C VAL A 38 0.54 -7.08 -8.55
N LEU A 39 -0.72 -7.35 -8.18
CA LEU A 39 -1.18 -7.26 -6.80
C LEU A 39 -1.29 -8.67 -6.26
N ILE A 40 -0.58 -8.92 -5.17
CA ILE A 40 -0.54 -10.20 -4.47
C ILE A 40 -1.27 -10.01 -3.16
N ALA A 41 -2.25 -10.87 -2.89
CA ALA A 41 -2.99 -10.88 -1.66
C ALA A 41 -3.11 -12.32 -1.12
N THR A 42 -3.52 -12.47 0.12
CA THR A 42 -3.98 -13.76 0.63
C THR A 42 -5.26 -14.18 -0.09
N ASP A 43 -5.57 -15.47 -0.08
CA ASP A 43 -6.80 -16.01 -0.67
C ASP A 43 -8.06 -15.47 0.01
N ASP A 44 -8.00 -15.26 1.33
CA ASP A 44 -9.06 -14.71 2.17
C ASP A 44 -9.12 -13.15 2.18
N TYR A 45 -8.29 -12.48 1.38
CA TYR A 45 -8.35 -11.02 1.23
C TYR A 45 -9.80 -10.57 0.94
N PRO A 46 -10.35 -9.57 1.65
CA PRO A 46 -9.62 -8.58 2.46
C PRO A 46 -9.40 -8.90 3.95
N GLN A 47 -9.76 -10.10 4.42
CA GLN A 47 -9.71 -10.43 5.85
C GLN A 47 -8.28 -10.42 6.40
N THR A 48 -7.37 -11.16 5.77
CA THR A 48 -5.95 -11.09 6.08
C THR A 48 -5.26 -10.09 5.15
N LYS A 49 -4.58 -9.11 5.75
CA LYS A 49 -3.79 -8.12 5.01
C LYS A 49 -2.31 -8.51 5.01
N ILE A 50 -1.62 -8.17 3.93
CA ILE A 50 -0.17 -8.28 3.86
C ILE A 50 0.45 -7.20 4.75
N THR A 51 1.09 -7.63 5.83
CA THR A 51 1.94 -6.81 6.72
C THR A 51 3.37 -6.74 6.19
N GLU A 52 4.22 -5.90 6.79
CA GLU A 52 5.65 -5.85 6.44
C GLU A 52 6.35 -7.20 6.64
N GLU A 53 5.98 -7.94 7.69
CA GLU A 53 6.53 -9.27 7.97
C GLU A 53 6.14 -10.28 6.87
N LEU A 54 4.85 -10.35 6.52
CA LEU A 54 4.38 -11.25 5.46
C LEU A 54 4.95 -10.84 4.09
N GLN A 55 5.09 -9.54 3.83
CA GLN A 55 5.74 -9.03 2.63
C GLN A 55 7.17 -9.58 2.50
N ASN A 56 7.97 -9.51 3.57
CA ASN A 56 9.35 -9.99 3.54
C ASN A 56 9.42 -11.48 3.20
N GLN A 57 8.55 -12.29 3.77
CA GLN A 57 8.47 -13.72 3.47
C GLN A 57 8.06 -14.01 2.02
N ILE A 58 7.12 -13.24 1.46
CA ILE A 58 6.74 -13.32 0.04
C ILE A 58 7.92 -12.98 -0.85
N LEU A 59 8.63 -11.89 -0.56
CA LEU A 59 9.78 -11.45 -1.37
C LEU A 59 10.92 -12.47 -1.35
N LEU A 60 11.26 -13.03 -0.19
CA LEU A 60 12.28 -14.09 -0.07
C LEU A 60 11.89 -15.33 -0.88
N THR A 61 10.62 -15.72 -0.84
CA THR A 61 10.11 -16.85 -1.62
C THR A 61 10.20 -16.59 -3.12
N LEU A 62 9.84 -15.37 -3.57
CA LEU A 62 9.95 -14.97 -4.96
C LEU A 62 11.41 -14.92 -5.42
N MET A 63 12.34 -14.47 -4.58
CA MET A 63 13.78 -14.50 -4.89
C MET A 63 14.26 -15.94 -5.15
N SER A 64 13.91 -16.89 -4.29
CA SER A 64 14.24 -18.31 -4.52
C SER A 64 13.66 -18.85 -5.83
N LYS A 65 12.45 -18.42 -6.21
CA LYS A 65 11.84 -18.77 -7.51
C LYS A 65 12.61 -18.14 -8.67
N ILE A 66 13.08 -16.90 -8.54
CA ILE A 66 13.92 -16.22 -9.54
C ILE A 66 15.24 -16.96 -9.74
N ASP A 67 15.90 -17.38 -8.65
CA ASP A 67 17.17 -18.12 -8.70
C ASP A 67 17.04 -19.46 -9.46
N SER A 68 15.83 -20.03 -9.48
CA SER A 68 15.52 -21.27 -10.20
C SER A 68 15.23 -21.05 -11.68
N VAL A 69 15.09 -19.80 -12.14
CA VAL A 69 14.81 -19.49 -13.55
C VAL A 69 16.10 -19.59 -14.35
N LYS A 70 16.14 -20.55 -15.28
CA LYS A 70 17.23 -20.61 -16.27
C LYS A 70 17.23 -19.33 -17.11
N PRO A 71 18.39 -18.71 -17.38
CA PRO A 71 18.47 -17.53 -18.24
C PRO A 71 17.83 -17.84 -19.60
N LYS A 72 16.69 -17.20 -19.90
CA LYS A 72 16.03 -17.25 -21.21
C LYS A 72 16.33 -15.96 -21.99
N LYS A 73 15.87 -15.88 -23.24
CA LYS A 73 15.93 -14.67 -24.09
C LYS A 73 15.31 -13.41 -23.45
N ALA A 74 14.43 -13.55 -22.46
CA ALA A 74 13.84 -12.42 -21.73
C ALA A 74 14.23 -12.45 -20.25
N ALA A 75 14.73 -11.33 -19.74
CA ALA A 75 15.10 -11.14 -18.34
C ALA A 75 13.87 -10.79 -17.50
N LEU A 76 13.84 -11.26 -16.25
CA LEU A 76 12.86 -10.79 -15.28
C LEU A 76 13.29 -9.41 -14.76
N CYS A 77 12.45 -8.41 -14.96
CA CYS A 77 12.74 -7.02 -14.66
C CYS A 77 11.68 -6.44 -13.72
N PHE A 78 12.06 -6.24 -12.47
CA PHE A 78 11.21 -5.64 -11.43
C PHE A 78 11.74 -4.26 -11.06
N ILE A 79 10.82 -3.29 -10.95
CA ILE A 79 11.15 -1.88 -10.64
C ILE A 79 11.16 -1.65 -9.13
N GLY A 80 10.24 -2.30 -8.40
CA GLY A 80 10.10 -2.14 -6.95
C GLY A 80 8.79 -2.73 -6.45
N TYR A 81 8.59 -2.67 -5.13
CA TYR A 81 7.40 -3.17 -4.46
C TYR A 81 6.89 -2.19 -3.39
N SER A 82 5.63 -2.34 -3.01
CA SER A 82 4.99 -1.58 -1.92
C SER A 82 3.74 -2.31 -1.43
N ILE A 83 3.38 -2.16 -0.16
CA ILE A 83 2.05 -2.55 0.32
C ILE A 83 1.05 -1.46 -0.07
N HIS A 84 -0.07 -1.87 -0.67
CA HIS A 84 -1.16 -1.01 -1.09
C HIS A 84 -2.49 -1.66 -0.73
N MET A 85 -3.26 -1.04 0.18
CA MET A 85 -4.59 -1.51 0.63
C MET A 85 -4.60 -2.98 1.07
N GLY A 86 -3.58 -3.38 1.86
CA GLY A 86 -3.45 -4.74 2.37
C GLY A 86 -2.98 -5.79 1.35
N ALA A 87 -2.62 -5.39 0.13
CA ALA A 87 -2.02 -6.26 -0.88
C ALA A 87 -0.58 -5.81 -1.19
N LEU A 88 0.29 -6.75 -1.57
CA LEU A 88 1.62 -6.45 -2.06
C LEU A 88 1.57 -6.11 -3.55
N LYS A 89 1.90 -4.88 -3.89
CA LYS A 89 2.09 -4.42 -5.26
C LYS A 89 3.54 -4.61 -5.68
N ILE A 90 3.78 -5.34 -6.77
CA ILE A 90 5.09 -5.44 -7.42
C ILE A 90 5.01 -4.79 -8.80
N SER A 91 5.82 -3.76 -9.03
CA SER A 91 5.94 -3.06 -10.32
C SER A 91 6.96 -3.76 -11.21
N CYS A 92 6.57 -4.05 -12.45
CA CYS A 92 7.36 -4.72 -13.47
C CYS A 92 7.78 -3.72 -14.56
N ALA A 93 8.94 -3.94 -15.18
CA ALA A 93 9.38 -3.13 -16.31
C ALA A 93 8.78 -3.56 -17.65
N ASP A 94 8.25 -4.78 -17.71
CA ASP A 94 7.68 -5.39 -18.91
C ASP A 94 6.56 -6.39 -18.58
N LEU A 95 5.78 -6.70 -19.61
CA LEU A 95 4.68 -7.67 -19.55
C LEU A 95 5.17 -9.08 -19.21
N TYR A 96 6.35 -9.47 -19.68
CA TYR A 96 6.91 -10.81 -19.44
C TYR A 96 7.10 -11.07 -17.93
N SER A 97 7.63 -10.09 -17.21
CA SER A 97 7.85 -10.16 -15.77
C SER A 97 6.54 -10.19 -14.98
N LYS A 98 5.53 -9.45 -15.45
CA LYS A 98 4.17 -9.46 -14.90
C LYS A 98 3.51 -10.83 -15.07
N GLU A 99 3.52 -11.39 -16.28
CA GLU A 99 2.97 -12.70 -16.59
C GLU A 99 3.71 -13.83 -15.86
N TRP A 100 5.01 -13.67 -15.63
CA TRP A 100 5.77 -14.61 -14.81
C TRP A 100 5.28 -14.58 -13.35
N LEU A 101 5.13 -13.40 -12.74
CA LEU A 101 4.60 -13.28 -11.38
C LEU A 101 3.18 -13.86 -11.28
N GLN A 102 2.31 -13.57 -12.24
CA GLN A 102 0.94 -14.11 -12.28
C GLN A 102 0.89 -15.64 -12.26
N ARG A 103 1.85 -16.31 -12.90
CA ARG A 103 1.93 -17.77 -12.92
C ARG A 103 2.59 -18.35 -11.66
N VAL A 104 3.60 -17.68 -11.12
CA VAL A 104 4.40 -18.21 -10.00
C VAL A 104 3.71 -18.01 -8.66
N VAL A 105 3.11 -16.83 -8.44
CA VAL A 105 2.52 -16.43 -7.15
C VAL A 105 1.53 -17.45 -6.58
N PRO A 106 0.57 -18.01 -7.34
CA PRO A 106 -0.38 -19.00 -6.80
C PRO A 106 0.27 -20.29 -6.28
N SER A 107 1.50 -20.59 -6.71
CA SER A 107 2.27 -21.76 -6.27
C SER A 107 3.27 -21.46 -5.13
N CYS A 108 3.38 -20.20 -4.71
CA CYS A 108 4.29 -19.80 -3.64
C CYS A 108 3.68 -20.13 -2.29
N ILE A 109 4.49 -20.75 -1.42
CA ILE A 109 4.15 -21.07 -0.03
C ILE A 109 5.18 -20.38 0.86
N PRO A 110 5.07 -19.07 1.09
CA PRO A 110 6.03 -18.30 1.89
C PRO A 110 6.04 -18.65 3.38
N TRP A 111 4.94 -19.17 3.91
CA TRP A 111 4.81 -19.69 5.27
C TRP A 111 3.88 -20.91 5.29
N THR A 112 3.89 -21.65 6.40
CA THR A 112 3.03 -22.83 6.57
C THR A 112 1.56 -22.46 6.39
N GLY A 113 0.89 -23.10 5.44
CA GLY A 113 -0.52 -22.86 5.13
C GLY A 113 -0.80 -21.61 4.29
N ALA A 114 0.23 -20.90 3.83
CA ALA A 114 0.07 -19.73 2.97
C ALA A 114 -0.68 -20.08 1.68
N LYS A 115 -1.70 -19.28 1.37
CA LYS A 115 -2.40 -19.31 0.09
C LYS A 115 -2.42 -17.90 -0.47
N LEU A 116 -1.65 -17.69 -1.53
CA LEU A 116 -1.56 -16.41 -2.22
C LEU A 116 -2.35 -16.46 -3.51
N ARG A 117 -2.90 -15.31 -3.90
CA ARG A 117 -3.50 -15.12 -5.22
C ARG A 117 -3.07 -13.79 -5.81
N VAL A 118 -3.09 -13.72 -7.13
CA VAL A 118 -3.05 -12.45 -7.83
C VAL A 118 -4.47 -11.91 -7.95
N ILE A 119 -4.65 -10.64 -7.60
CA ILE A 119 -5.92 -9.95 -7.73
C ILE A 119 -5.82 -8.82 -8.76
N GLY A 120 -6.94 -8.51 -9.40
CA GLY A 120 -7.05 -7.34 -10.26
C GLY A 120 -7.25 -6.06 -9.44
N PRO A 121 -6.91 -4.88 -9.98
CA PRO A 121 -7.11 -3.59 -9.30
C PRO A 121 -8.56 -3.34 -8.88
N GLU A 122 -9.52 -3.92 -9.58
CA GLU A 122 -10.96 -3.85 -9.29
C GLU A 122 -11.37 -4.58 -7.99
N ILE A 123 -10.56 -5.54 -7.54
CA ILE A 123 -10.77 -6.29 -6.29
C ILE A 123 -10.18 -5.54 -5.09
N LEU A 124 -9.24 -4.60 -5.33
CA LEU A 124 -8.70 -3.79 -4.24
C LEU A 124 -9.83 -3.06 -3.53
N LEU A 125 -9.79 -3.10 -2.20
CA LEU A 125 -10.71 -2.33 -1.38
C LEU A 125 -10.70 -0.88 -1.85
N LYS A 126 -11.90 -0.37 -2.16
CA LYS A 126 -12.07 1.04 -2.45
C LYS A 126 -11.75 1.81 -1.17
N PRO A 127 -10.84 2.80 -1.23
CA PRO A 127 -10.61 3.66 -0.08
C PRO A 127 -11.91 4.33 0.32
N ILE A 128 -12.24 4.27 1.61
CA ILE A 128 -13.32 5.05 2.20
C ILE A 128 -12.76 6.42 2.50
N ARG A 129 -13.47 7.44 2.04
CA ARG A 129 -13.18 8.83 2.36
C ARG A 129 -14.15 9.27 3.43
N VAL A 130 -13.64 9.85 4.49
CA VAL A 130 -14.44 10.41 5.57
C VAL A 130 -14.03 11.86 5.80
N SER A 131 -15.02 12.66 6.14
CA SER A 131 -14.89 14.04 6.55
C SER A 131 -14.95 14.09 8.07
N VAL A 132 -14.04 14.82 8.72
CA VAL A 132 -14.10 15.04 10.17
C VAL A 132 -13.70 16.47 10.50
N ARG A 133 -14.47 17.09 11.40
CA ARG A 133 -14.17 18.42 11.94
C ARG A 133 -13.51 18.26 13.30
N ILE A 134 -12.32 18.84 13.45
CA ILE A 134 -11.60 18.89 14.72
C ILE A 134 -11.72 20.31 15.27
N PRO A 135 -12.34 20.51 16.45
CA PRO A 135 -12.55 21.83 17.01
C PRO A 135 -11.26 22.47 17.55
N ASP A 136 -11.33 23.78 17.76
CA ASP A 136 -10.37 24.63 18.47
C ASP A 136 -8.97 24.68 17.87
N ARG A 137 -8.14 23.68 18.19
CA ARG A 137 -6.70 23.74 17.94
C ARG A 137 -6.37 23.20 16.55
N ILE A 138 -5.65 24.01 15.78
CA ILE A 138 -4.99 23.53 14.57
C ILE A 138 -3.83 22.62 14.97
N LEU A 139 -3.90 21.38 14.49
CA LEU A 139 -2.98 20.29 14.77
C LEU A 139 -2.50 19.73 13.45
N THR A 140 -1.28 19.21 13.42
CA THR A 140 -0.81 18.48 12.24
C THR A 140 -1.62 17.19 12.05
N SER A 141 -1.78 16.75 10.81
CA SER A 141 -2.42 15.47 10.47
C SER A 141 -1.85 14.29 11.27
N LYS A 142 -0.53 14.29 11.50
CA LYS A 142 0.15 13.25 12.29
C LYS A 142 -0.27 13.27 13.76
N GLN A 143 -0.40 14.46 14.36
CA GLN A 143 -0.88 14.59 15.74
C GLN A 143 -2.31 14.09 15.89
N ILE A 144 -3.19 14.48 14.96
CA ILE A 144 -4.61 14.08 14.99
C ILE A 144 -4.76 12.57 14.92
N LEU A 145 -4.11 11.92 13.93
CA LEU A 145 -4.14 10.46 13.82
C LEU A 145 -3.56 9.78 15.07
N SER A 146 -2.47 10.34 15.62
CA SER A 146 -1.90 9.83 16.87
C SER A 146 -2.86 9.95 18.05
N TYR A 147 -3.61 11.05 18.17
CA TYR A 147 -4.59 11.22 19.23
C TYR A 147 -5.78 10.28 19.07
N ILE A 148 -6.27 10.09 17.84
CA ILE A 148 -7.32 9.10 17.56
C ILE A 148 -6.88 7.71 18.05
N ALA A 149 -5.70 7.25 17.65
CA ALA A 149 -5.19 5.93 18.05
C ALA A 149 -4.98 5.79 19.57
N LEU A 150 -4.57 6.87 20.25
CA LEU A 150 -4.32 6.84 21.70
C LEU A 150 -5.59 6.91 22.55
N GLN A 151 -6.64 7.59 22.05
CA GLN A 151 -7.85 7.88 22.82
C GLN A 151 -9.01 6.95 22.51
N ASN A 152 -8.94 6.19 21.41
CA ASN A 152 -9.98 5.24 21.01
C ASN A 152 -9.41 3.83 21.04
N LYS A 153 -9.77 3.09 22.09
CA LYS A 153 -9.44 1.68 22.19
C LYS A 153 -10.01 0.95 20.97
N ASP A 154 -9.21 0.06 20.37
CA ASP A 154 -9.58 -0.76 19.22
C ASP A 154 -9.66 -0.03 17.86
N VAL A 155 -9.20 1.23 17.78
CA VAL A 155 -9.06 1.97 16.51
C VAL A 155 -7.59 2.11 16.12
N ASP A 156 -7.16 1.35 15.10
CA ASP A 156 -5.83 1.47 14.50
C ASP A 156 -5.83 2.47 13.33
N THR A 157 -5.05 3.54 13.46
CA THR A 157 -4.89 4.56 12.41
C THR A 157 -3.65 4.38 11.55
N SER A 158 -2.86 3.30 11.74
CA SER A 158 -1.58 3.08 11.04
C SER A 158 -1.73 3.11 9.51
N GLY A 159 -2.86 2.62 8.99
CA GLY A 159 -3.20 2.61 7.57
C GLY A 159 -3.93 3.86 7.06
N TRP A 160 -4.20 4.85 7.91
CA TRP A 160 -5.01 6.01 7.54
C TRP A 160 -4.16 7.08 6.87
N LYS A 161 -4.73 7.78 5.88
CA LYS A 161 -4.07 8.88 5.17
C LYS A 161 -4.94 10.12 5.17
N VAL A 162 -4.40 11.24 5.61
CA VAL A 162 -5.06 12.55 5.41
C VAL A 162 -4.82 13.01 3.98
N GLU A 163 -5.89 13.13 3.20
CA GLU A 163 -5.87 13.60 1.81
C GLU A 163 -5.96 15.13 1.73
N LYS A 164 -6.78 15.74 2.59
CA LYS A 164 -6.94 17.19 2.68
C LYS A 164 -7.05 17.60 4.15
N ALA A 165 -6.47 18.73 4.47
CA ALA A 165 -6.67 19.43 5.74
C ALA A 165 -6.87 20.92 5.42
N LYS A 166 -7.90 21.52 6.01
CA LYS A 166 -8.25 22.92 5.80
C LYS A 166 -8.59 23.53 7.14
N GLU A 167 -7.97 24.66 7.45
CA GLU A 167 -8.34 25.46 8.62
C GLU A 167 -9.69 26.15 8.37
N GLU A 168 -10.57 26.14 9.36
CA GLU A 168 -11.87 26.78 9.33
C GLU A 168 -12.11 27.54 10.63
N GLU A 169 -13.06 28.46 10.65
CA GLU A 169 -13.38 29.19 11.87
C GLU A 169 -13.74 28.21 13.00
N GLY A 170 -13.03 28.28 14.13
CA GLY A 170 -13.23 27.38 15.27
C GLY A 170 -12.64 25.98 15.12
N GLY A 171 -11.69 25.74 14.20
CA GLY A 171 -10.93 24.50 14.13
C GLY A 171 -10.40 24.15 12.74
N GLN A 172 -10.45 22.88 12.37
CA GLN A 172 -9.99 22.39 11.06
C GLN A 172 -10.83 21.22 10.56
N GLN A 173 -11.01 21.16 9.24
CA GLN A 173 -11.67 20.07 8.54
C GLN A 173 -10.64 19.16 7.88
N LEU A 174 -10.81 17.85 8.03
CA LEU A 174 -9.96 16.84 7.41
C LEU A 174 -10.76 15.90 6.52
N ILE A 175 -10.17 15.55 5.39
CA ILE A 175 -10.57 14.38 4.60
C ILE A 175 -9.58 13.27 4.85
N ILE A 176 -10.03 12.22 5.50
CA ILE A 176 -9.24 11.04 5.84
C ILE A 176 -9.64 9.90 4.91
N VAL A 177 -8.64 9.19 4.41
CA VAL A 177 -8.77 7.99 3.61
C VAL A 177 -8.40 6.80 4.49
N MET A 178 -9.28 5.79 4.54
CA MET A 178 -9.09 4.56 5.29
C MET A 178 -9.66 3.35 4.55
N ASP A 179 -9.39 2.15 5.05
CA ASP A 179 -9.98 0.91 4.51
C ASP A 179 -11.30 0.53 5.20
N GLU A 180 -12.01 -0.44 4.64
CA GLU A 180 -13.33 -0.88 5.14
C GLU A 180 -13.26 -1.42 6.58
N SER A 181 -12.18 -2.12 6.95
CA SER A 181 -12.01 -2.60 8.34
C SER A 181 -11.83 -1.47 9.34
N SER A 182 -11.08 -0.43 8.96
CA SER A 182 -10.93 0.78 9.77
C SER A 182 -12.27 1.49 9.93
N TRP A 183 -13.03 1.59 8.84
CA TRP A 183 -14.37 2.17 8.89
C TRP A 183 -15.34 1.35 9.73
N ALA A 184 -15.27 0.02 9.67
CA ALA A 184 -16.07 -0.86 10.51
C ALA A 184 -15.76 -0.65 12.01
N ALA A 185 -14.48 -0.47 12.37
CA ALA A 185 -14.08 -0.12 13.73
C ALA A 185 -14.64 1.25 14.15
N VAL A 186 -14.56 2.26 13.27
CA VAL A 186 -15.18 3.57 13.50
C VAL A 186 -16.70 3.46 13.70
N MET A 187 -17.37 2.64 12.91
CA MET A 187 -18.82 2.42 12.98
C MET A 187 -19.24 1.64 14.22
N TYR A 188 -18.37 0.79 14.78
CA TYR A 188 -18.61 0.17 16.09
C TYR A 188 -18.78 1.22 17.19
N HIS A 189 -18.08 2.36 17.05
CA HIS A 189 -18.25 3.55 17.91
C HIS A 189 -19.29 4.54 17.40
N LYS A 190 -20.25 4.09 16.55
CA LYS A 190 -21.31 4.93 15.95
C LYS A 190 -20.76 6.13 15.18
N ALA A 191 -19.62 5.95 14.52
CA ALA A 191 -18.88 6.98 13.80
C ALA A 191 -18.38 8.16 14.66
N ALA A 192 -18.40 8.03 15.99
CA ALA A 192 -17.91 9.04 16.91
C ALA A 192 -16.60 8.58 17.56
N LEU A 193 -15.59 9.44 17.55
CA LEU A 193 -14.27 9.16 18.12
C LEU A 193 -13.81 10.30 19.03
N TYR A 194 -13.04 9.96 20.05
CA TYR A 194 -12.38 10.92 20.91
C TYR A 194 -11.12 11.47 20.23
N VAL A 195 -10.99 12.79 20.16
CA VAL A 195 -9.79 13.47 19.69
C VAL A 195 -9.51 14.66 20.59
N ASN A 196 -8.32 14.68 21.20
CA ASN A 196 -7.92 15.68 22.18
C ASN A 196 -8.85 15.67 23.42
N HIS A 197 -9.79 16.60 23.50
CA HIS A 197 -10.76 16.71 24.59
C HIS A 197 -12.21 16.64 24.10
N ASP A 198 -12.40 16.26 22.84
CA ASP A 198 -13.67 16.38 22.13
C ASP A 198 -14.12 15.04 21.56
N LEU A 199 -15.44 14.87 21.44
CA LEU A 199 -16.05 13.78 20.69
C LEU A 199 -16.38 14.30 19.29
N VAL A 200 -15.73 13.76 18.26
CA VAL A 200 -15.91 14.16 16.86
C VAL A 200 -16.60 13.06 16.07
N THR A 201 -17.43 13.45 15.09
CA THR A 201 -18.12 12.51 14.22
C THR A 201 -17.46 12.46 12.85
N LEU A 202 -17.26 11.25 12.32
CA LEU A 202 -16.71 11.00 11.00
C LEU A 202 -17.87 10.77 10.02
N GLU A 203 -17.92 11.56 8.95
CA GLU A 203 -18.95 11.45 7.92
C GLU A 203 -18.38 10.83 6.65
N ARG A 204 -18.96 9.73 6.19
CA ARG A 204 -18.53 9.09 4.93
C ARG A 204 -18.91 9.98 3.73
N LEU A 205 -17.96 10.20 2.83
CA LEU A 205 -18.12 10.96 1.57
C LEU A 205 -18.48 10.09 0.38
#